data_AF-A0A6B3H7S6-F1
#
_entry.id   AF-A0A6B3H7S6-F1
#
_cell.length_a   1.000
_cell.length_b   1.000
_cell.length_c   1.000
_cell.angle_alpha   90.00
_cell.angle_beta   90.00
_cell.angle_gamma   90.00
#
_symmetry.space_group_name_H-M   'P 1'
#
loop_
_entity.id
_entity.type
_entity.pdbx_description
1 polymer ?
#
loop_
_entity_poly.entity_id
_entity_poly.type
_entity_poly.pdbx_seq_one_letter_code
_entity_poly.pdbx_strand_id
1 'polypeptide(L)'
;LDKSPELIVTLLAVLKAGGAYLPLRPDQPAERIAHLVRTTGADLVIVSGEPAREGTAALPVITLTLDALHATEPHPDGPRQDAAPD
;
A
#
# COMPACT_ATOMS: atom_id res chain seq x y z
N LEU A 1 2.21 -0.91 4.59
CA LEU A 1 1.71 -1.83 3.55
C LEU A 1 2.38 -3.17 3.77
N ASP A 2 1.58 -4.16 4.16
CA ASP A 2 2.07 -5.51 4.41
C ASP A 2 2.29 -6.26 3.10
N LYS A 3 2.85 -7.47 3.20
CA LYS A 3 2.99 -8.36 2.04
C LYS A 3 1.61 -8.90 1.68
N SER A 4 0.92 -8.18 0.80
CA SER A 4 -0.43 -8.51 0.34
C SER A 4 -0.60 -8.20 -1.14
N PRO A 5 -1.69 -8.63 -1.80
CA PRO A 5 -1.98 -8.29 -3.19
C PRO A 5 -2.00 -6.76 -3.43
N GLU A 6 -2.47 -5.98 -2.46
CA GLU A 6 -2.46 -4.52 -2.48
C GLU A 6 -1.06 -3.94 -2.68
N LEU A 7 -0.02 -4.58 -2.13
CA LEU A 7 1.38 -4.16 -2.36
C LEU A 7 1.77 -4.28 -3.83
N ILE A 8 1.40 -5.39 -4.47
CA ILE A 8 1.70 -5.62 -5.88
C ILE A 8 0.91 -4.65 -6.76
N VAL A 9 -0.39 -4.48 -6.48
CA VAL A 9 -1.22 -3.50 -7.20
C VAL A 9 -0.67 -2.08 -7.05
N THR A 10 -0.23 -1.71 -5.85
CA THR A 10 0.38 -0.40 -5.57
C THR A 10 1.66 -0.20 -6.35
N LEU A 11 2.56 -1.17 -6.33
CA LEU A 11 3.82 -1.09 -7.07
C LEU A 11 3.55 -0.93 -8.57
N LEU A 12 2.65 -1.74 -9.12
CA LEU A 12 2.25 -1.64 -10.52
C LEU A 12 1.55 -0.33 -10.84
N ALA A 13 0.70 0.21 -9.96
CA ALA A 13 0.04 1.50 -10.14
C ALA A 13 1.05 2.64 -10.19
N VAL A 14 2.03 2.65 -9.28
CA VAL A 14 3.12 3.64 -9.26
C VAL A 14 3.93 3.57 -10.56
N LEU A 15 4.33 2.36 -10.98
CA LEU A 15 5.10 2.18 -12.21
C LEU A 15 4.28 2.55 -13.46
N LYS A 16 2.99 2.22 -13.49
CA LYS A 16 2.08 2.60 -14.58
C LYS A 16 1.87 4.12 -14.67
N ALA A 17 1.90 4.82 -13.55
CA ALA A 17 1.87 6.27 -13.49
C ALA A 17 3.22 6.93 -13.87
N GLY A 18 4.27 6.13 -14.11
CA GLY A 18 5.63 6.60 -14.42
C GLY A 18 6.44 7.03 -13.18
N GLY A 19 5.97 6.69 -11.98
CA GLY A 19 6.64 7.01 -10.72
C GLY A 19 7.66 5.96 -10.29
N ALA A 20 8.37 6.27 -9.20
CA ALA A 20 9.27 5.35 -8.51
C ALA A 20 8.71 5.01 -7.11
N TYR A 21 8.89 3.77 -6.68
CA TYR A 21 8.46 3.30 -5.37
C TYR A 21 9.64 3.25 -4.39
N LEU A 22 9.46 3.85 -3.21
CA LEU A 22 10.36 3.73 -2.07
C LEU A 22 9.62 3.09 -0.89
N PRO A 23 10.05 1.92 -0.40
CA PRO A 23 9.43 1.30 0.77
C PRO A 23 9.74 2.11 2.03
N LEU A 24 8.69 2.59 2.70
CA LEU A 24 8.75 3.18 4.03
C LEU A 24 8.28 2.19 5.08
N ARG A 25 8.88 2.26 6.28
CA ARG A 25 8.51 1.40 7.41
C ARG A 25 7.97 2.28 8.54
N PRO A 26 6.81 1.95 9.13
CA PRO A 26 6.18 2.79 10.15
C PRO A 26 6.92 2.79 11.49
N ASP A 27 7.78 1.81 11.73
CA ASP A 27 8.67 1.74 12.90
C ASP A 27 9.88 2.69 12.81
N GLN A 28 10.07 3.38 11.69
CA GLN A 28 11.10 4.40 11.55
C GLN A 28 10.69 5.70 12.28
N PRO A 29 11.65 6.43 12.87
CA PRO A 29 11.38 7.75 13.44
C PRO A 29 10.73 8.69 12.42
N ALA A 30 9.76 9.48 12.85
CA ALA A 30 9.05 10.44 11.98
C ALA A 30 10.01 11.39 11.25
N GLU A 31 11.08 11.84 11.91
CA GLU A 31 12.12 12.68 11.30
C GLU A 31 12.82 12.00 10.12
N ARG A 32 13.05 10.68 10.21
CA ARG A 32 13.67 9.89 9.14
C ARG A 32 12.73 9.78 7.94
N ILE A 33 11.45 9.54 8.17
CA ILE A 33 10.43 9.52 7.12
C ILE A 33 10.36 10.88 6.44
N ALA A 34 10.33 11.96 7.22
CA ALA A 34 10.32 13.33 6.73
C ALA A 34 11.56 13.66 5.88
N HIS A 35 12.75 13.21 6.31
CA HIS A 35 13.98 13.37 5.55
C HIS A 35 13.93 12.62 4.22
N LEU A 36 13.49 11.36 4.21
CA LEU A 36 13.38 10.56 2.98
C LEU A 36 12.42 11.21 1.98
N VAL A 37 11.26 11.66 2.45
CA VAL A 37 10.27 12.36 1.61
C VAL A 37 10.87 13.62 0.99
N ARG A 38 11.56 14.46 1.77
CA ARG A 38 12.22 15.67 1.25
C ARG A 38 13.35 15.36 0.27
N THR A 39 14.18 14.37 0.57
CA THR A 39 15.35 14.02 -0.26
C THR A 39 14.94 13.36 -1.59
N THR A 40 13.84 12.61 -1.59
CA THR A 40 13.31 11.97 -2.81
C THR A 40 12.43 12.89 -3.64
N GLY A 41 11.95 13.99 -3.07
CA GLY A 41 10.93 14.83 -3.72
C GLY A 41 9.61 14.07 -3.93
N ALA A 42 9.30 13.12 -3.04
CA ALA A 42 8.08 12.34 -3.17
C ALA A 42 6.86 13.20 -2.87
N ASP A 43 5.97 13.35 -3.85
CA ASP A 43 4.70 14.10 -3.70
C ASP A 43 3.56 13.24 -3.15
N LEU A 44 3.73 11.91 -3.15
CA LEU A 44 2.70 10.93 -2.81
C LEU A 44 3.23 9.88 -1.83
N VAL A 45 2.46 9.59 -0.79
CA VAL A 45 2.67 8.48 0.13
C VAL A 45 1.45 7.58 0.13
N ILE A 46 1.66 6.28 -0.09
CA ILE A 46 0.59 5.28 -0.16
C ILE A 46 0.64 4.41 1.09
N VAL A 47 -0.50 4.26 1.75
CA VAL A 47 -0.63 3.60 3.04
C VAL A 47 -1.83 2.65 3.06
N SER A 48 -1.82 1.68 3.96
CA SER A 48 -2.93 0.73 4.16
C SER A 48 -3.37 0.75 5.62
N GLY A 49 -4.66 0.93 5.87
CA GLY A 49 -5.26 0.97 7.22
C GLY A 49 -5.06 2.30 7.98
N GLU A 50 -5.75 2.42 9.12
CA GLU A 50 -5.63 3.53 10.09
C GLU A 50 -4.64 3.10 11.19
N PRO A 51 -3.36 3.56 11.12
CA PRO A 51 -2.96 4.80 11.79
C PRO A 51 -1.93 5.61 10.97
N ALA A 52 -1.88 5.40 9.66
CA ALA A 52 -0.81 5.92 8.80
C ALA A 52 -0.70 7.45 8.73
N ARG A 53 -1.65 8.16 9.36
CA ARG A 53 -1.71 9.62 9.43
C ARG A 53 -0.65 10.23 10.34
N GLU A 54 -0.24 9.58 11.44
CA GLU A 54 0.62 10.25 12.45
C GLU A 54 2.03 10.59 11.94
N GLY A 55 2.62 9.75 11.10
CA GLY A 55 3.96 9.99 10.54
C GLY A 55 4.00 10.91 9.32
N THR A 56 2.89 11.05 8.60
CA THR A 56 2.82 11.80 7.33
C THR A 56 1.94 13.04 7.36
N ALA A 57 1.09 13.23 8.38
CA ALA A 57 0.17 14.36 8.47
C ALA A 57 0.89 15.73 8.52
N ALA A 58 2.13 15.77 9.00
CA ALA A 58 2.94 16.99 9.05
C ALA A 58 3.77 17.22 7.77
N LEU A 59 3.73 16.32 6.79
CA LEU A 59 4.50 16.42 5.55
C LEU A 59 3.63 17.04 4.44
N PRO A 60 4.20 17.91 3.59
CA PRO A 60 3.48 18.50 2.46
C PRO A 60 3.35 17.50 1.30
N VAL A 61 2.81 16.31 1.57
CA VAL A 61 2.66 15.22 0.61
C VAL A 61 1.23 14.72 0.61
N ILE A 62 0.77 14.31 -0.57
CA ILE A 62 -0.53 13.68 -0.73
C ILE A 62 -0.45 12.30 -0.06
N THR A 63 -1.35 12.00 0.86
CA THR A 63 -1.46 10.66 1.45
C THR A 63 -2.66 9.96 0.82
N LEU A 64 -2.42 8.82 0.18
CA LEU A 64 -3.45 7.97 -0.41
C LEU A 64 -3.57 6.69 0.41
N THR A 65 -4.76 6.48 0.98
CA THR A 65 -5.08 5.25 1.72
C THR A 65 -5.67 4.23 0.77
N LEU A 66 -5.13 3.02 0.80
CA LEU A 66 -5.72 1.88 0.12
C LEU A 66 -6.85 1.34 0.99
N ASP A 67 -8.05 1.40 0.44
CA ASP A 67 -9.16 0.58 0.94
C ASP A 67 -8.90 -0.87 0.53
N ALA A 68 -9.38 -1.81 1.35
CA ALA A 68 -9.22 -3.23 1.07
C ALA A 68 -9.70 -3.53 -0.37
N LEU A 69 -8.82 -4.13 -1.18
CA LEU A 69 -9.21 -4.61 -2.49
C LEU A 69 -10.13 -5.79 -2.26
N HIS A 70 -11.43 -5.55 -2.27
CA HIS A 70 -12.40 -6.63 -2.35
C HIS A 70 -12.14 -7.32 -3.68
N ALA A 71 -11.68 -8.58 -3.63
CA ALA A 71 -11.60 -9.43 -4.80
C ALA A 71 -12.99 -9.41 -5.46
N THR A 72 -13.09 -8.69 -6.57
CA THR A 72 -14.31 -8.62 -7.36
C THR A 72 -14.27 -9.87 -8.22
N GLU A 73 -15.22 -10.74 -7.91
CA GLU A 73 -15.54 -12.02 -8.53
C GLU A 73 -14.69 -13.23 -8.09
N PRO A 74 -15.34 -14.34 -7.69
CA PRO A 74 -14.66 -15.61 -7.51
C PRO A 74 -14.02 -16.01 -8.83
N HIS A 75 -12.72 -16.31 -8.79
CA HIS A 75 -12.01 -16.85 -9.93
C HIS A 75 -12.71 -18.16 -10.38
N PRO A 76 -13.15 -18.27 -11.65
CA PRO A 76 -13.93 -19.42 -12.12
C PRO A 76 -13.19 -20.76 -12.00
N ASP A 77 -11.86 -20.74 -11.84
CA ASP A 77 -11.01 -21.92 -11.66
C ASP A 77 -10.53 -22.14 -10.20
N GLY A 78 -11.27 -21.64 -9.21
CA GLY A 78 -11.04 -21.98 -7.81
C GLY A 78 -11.28 -23.48 -7.55
N PRO A 79 -10.47 -24.15 -6.70
CA PRO A 79 -10.66 -25.58 -6.43
C PRO A 79 -12.08 -25.83 -5.94
N ARG A 80 -12.77 -26.80 -6.57
CA ARG A 80 -14.05 -27.30 -6.09
C ARG A 80 -13.84 -27.73 -4.64
N GLN A 81 -14.53 -27.06 -3.71
CA GLN A 81 -14.68 -27.58 -2.36
C GLN A 81 -15.54 -28.84 -2.50
N ASP A 82 -14.89 -29.94 -2.87
CA ASP A 82 -15.51 -31.25 -2.97
C ASP A 82 -16.03 -31.58 -1.58
N ALA A 83 -17.35 -31.80 -1.53
CA ALA A 83 -18.11 -32.12 -0.35
C ALA A 83 -17.47 -33.30 0.41
N ALA A 84 -17.28 -33.14 1.72
CA ALA A 84 -17.08 -34.28 2.60
C ALA A 84 -18.41 -35.08 2.66
N PRO A 85 -18.40 -36.41 2.48
CA PRO A 85 -19.60 -37.22 2.63
C PRO A 85 -19.92 -37.49 4.12
N ASP A 86 -21.20 -37.78 4.38
CA ASP A 86 -21.79 -38.15 5.68
C ASP A 86 -21.07 -39.33 6.41
#